data_AF-A0A804N6M0-F1
#
_entry.id   AF-A0A804N6M0-F1
#
_cell.length_a   1.000
_cell.length_b   1.000
_cell.length_c   1.000
_cell.angle_alpha   90.00
_cell.angle_beta   90.00
_cell.angle_gamma   90.00
#
_symmetry.space_group_name_H-M   'P 1'
#
loop_
_entity.id
_entity.type
_entity.pdbx_description
1 polymer ?
#
loop_
_entity_poly.entity_id
_entity_poly.type
_entity_poly.pdbx_seq_one_letter_code
_entity_poly.pdbx_strand_id
1 'polypeptide(L)'
;MFVYLIRFHHRAGAVSGTSAIGHCYSNGSMYANVFSFLLTLVMHIQVGCPLRCSFCATGKGGFARNLQPHEIVEQVLAIEETFKYRVTNVVFIGMGEPMMNLKSVLEAHQCFNKELKIGQRMMTISTVSVPNTIKMLASHKLQSTLAVRYVITNLNITYH
;
A
#
# COMPACT_ATOMS: atom_id res chain seq x y z
N MET A 1 -9.59 -20.46 2.49
CA MET A 1 -8.39 -20.66 1.65
C MET A 1 -7.17 -20.35 2.53
N PHE A 2 -6.56 -21.37 3.12
CA PHE A 2 -5.37 -21.23 3.95
C PHE A 2 -4.17 -20.96 3.04
N VAL A 3 -3.74 -19.70 2.96
CA VAL A 3 -2.45 -19.37 2.36
C VAL A 3 -1.39 -19.70 3.40
N TYR A 4 -0.62 -20.77 3.16
CA TYR A 4 0.61 -21.04 3.90
C TYR A 4 1.60 -19.92 3.61
N LEU A 5 1.55 -18.86 4.40
CA LEU A 5 2.60 -17.84 4.45
C LEU A 5 3.77 -18.47 5.22
N ILE A 6 4.90 -18.69 4.56
CA ILE A 6 6.16 -18.93 5.27
C ILE A 6 6.51 -17.59 5.93
N ARG A 7 6.01 -17.40 7.16
CA ARG A 7 6.25 -16.23 7.99
C ARG A 7 7.71 -16.22 8.45
N PHE A 8 8.58 -15.57 7.67
CA PHE A 8 9.84 -15.06 8.22
C PHE A 8 9.59 -13.67 8.82
N HIS A 9 9.29 -13.62 10.11
CA HIS A 9 9.25 -12.36 10.85
C HIS A 9 10.67 -11.89 11.13
N HIS A 10 11.30 -11.20 10.17
CA HIS A 10 12.46 -10.38 10.51
C HIS A 10 11.96 -9.03 11.01
N ARG A 11 11.98 -8.83 12.33
CA ARG A 11 11.69 -7.54 12.96
C ARG A 11 12.97 -6.70 12.89
N ALA A 12 12.96 -5.67 12.07
CA ALA A 12 13.94 -4.60 12.20
C ALA A 12 13.33 -3.52 13.12
N GLY A 13 13.90 -3.35 14.32
CA GLY A 13 13.60 -2.20 15.14
C GLY A 13 14.29 -0.98 14.53
N ALA A 14 13.51 -0.04 13.99
CA ALA A 14 14.03 1.26 13.58
C ALA A 14 13.84 2.27 14.72
N VAL A 15 14.72 3.27 14.76
CA VAL A 15 14.70 4.39 15.71
C VAL A 15 13.29 5.05 15.73
N SER A 16 12.86 5.55 16.89
CA SER A 16 11.60 6.29 17.11
C SER A 16 10.28 5.54 16.88
N GLY A 17 10.14 4.32 17.41
CA GLY A 17 8.85 3.64 17.53
C GLY A 17 8.27 3.09 16.22
N THR A 18 9.10 3.01 15.17
CA THR A 18 8.71 2.43 13.88
C THR A 18 9.24 0.99 13.79
N SER A 19 8.37 0.07 13.41
CA SER A 19 8.71 -1.34 13.20
C SER A 19 8.45 -1.72 11.75
N ALA A 20 9.37 -2.46 11.14
CA ALA A 20 9.17 -3.06 9.84
C ALA A 20 8.99 -4.59 9.98
N ILE A 21 8.02 -5.16 9.24
CA ILE A 21 7.79 -6.60 9.15
C ILE A 21 7.87 -7.03 7.70
N GLY A 22 8.84 -7.90 7.40
CA GLY A 22 8.93 -8.59 6.12
C GLY A 22 7.89 -9.70 5.99
N HIS A 23 7.31 -9.83 4.81
CA HIS A 23 6.39 -10.89 4.42
C HIS A 23 6.88 -11.50 3.11
N CYS A 24 6.79 -12.83 2.99
CA CYS A 24 7.14 -13.57 1.79
C CYS A 24 5.90 -14.31 1.27
N TYR A 25 5.55 -14.07 0.01
CA TYR A 25 4.51 -14.83 -0.69
C TYR A 25 5.06 -16.18 -1.18
N SER A 26 4.17 -17.13 -1.47
CA SER A 26 4.52 -18.48 -1.95
C SER A 26 5.34 -18.50 -3.24
N ASN A 27 5.26 -17.45 -4.06
CA ASN A 27 6.06 -17.27 -5.27
C ASN A 27 7.45 -16.65 -5.01
N GLY A 28 7.88 -16.53 -3.74
CA GLY A 28 9.16 -15.94 -3.33
C GLY A 28 9.18 -14.41 -3.33
N SER A 29 8.07 -13.75 -3.69
CA SER A 29 8.00 -12.28 -3.67
C SER A 29 7.91 -11.75 -2.26
N MET A 30 8.67 -10.70 -1.94
CA MET A 30 8.70 -10.11 -0.60
C MET A 30 8.19 -8.67 -0.60
N TYR A 31 7.56 -8.29 0.50
CA TYR A 31 7.25 -6.90 0.84
C TYR A 31 7.51 -6.67 2.33
N ALA A 32 7.70 -5.40 2.71
CA ALA A 32 7.92 -5.02 4.10
C ALA A 32 6.87 -4.00 4.55
N ASN A 33 5.97 -4.42 5.42
CA ASN A 33 5.03 -3.52 6.08
C ASN A 33 5.79 -2.63 7.06
N VAL A 34 5.56 -1.33 7.01
CA VAL A 34 6.08 -0.38 8.01
C VAL A 34 4.92 0.05 8.89
N PHE A 35 5.09 -0.17 10.19
CA PHE A 35 4.12 0.17 11.22
C PHE A 35 4.73 1.18 12.19
N SER A 36 4.12 2.36 12.29
CA SER A 36 4.62 3.46 13.10
C SER A 36 3.92 3.55 14.47
N PHE A 37 4.52 4.30 15.41
CA PHE A 37 3.98 4.58 16.75
C PHE A 37 2.55 5.17 16.71
N LEU A 38 2.19 5.87 15.63
CA LEU A 38 0.84 6.39 15.37
C LEU A 38 -0.14 5.32 14.83
N LEU A 39 0.14 4.03 15.06
CA LEU A 39 -0.68 2.90 14.60
C LEU A 39 -1.03 2.96 13.10
N THR A 40 -0.11 3.54 12.32
CA THR A 40 -0.25 3.76 10.89
C THR A 40 0.50 2.67 10.13
N LEU A 41 -0.20 1.98 9.24
CA LEU A 41 0.34 0.91 8.42
C LEU A 41 0.53 1.36 6.96
N VAL A 42 1.75 1.15 6.46
CA VAL A 42 2.08 1.30 5.04
C VAL A 42 1.66 0.05 4.28
N MET A 43 0.70 0.20 3.36
CA MET A 43 0.10 -0.88 2.59
C MET A 43 0.76 -1.05 1.23
N HIS A 44 0.95 -2.31 0.83
CA HIS A 44 1.40 -2.74 -0.48
C HIS A 44 0.21 -3.23 -1.31
N ILE A 45 0.23 -2.98 -2.62
CA ILE A 45 -0.90 -3.27 -3.52
C ILE A 45 -0.47 -4.09 -4.74
N GLN A 46 0.82 -4.09 -5.04
CA GLN A 46 1.41 -4.84 -6.13
C GLN A 46 2.70 -5.49 -5.65
N VAL A 47 3.04 -6.61 -6.28
CA VAL A 47 4.39 -7.14 -6.20
C VAL A 47 5.21 -6.46 -7.30
N GLY A 48 6.09 -5.56 -6.88
CA GLY A 48 6.79 -4.66 -7.79
C GLY A 48 5.94 -3.44 -8.18
N CYS A 49 6.38 -2.66 -9.16
CA CYS A 49 5.64 -1.49 -9.63
C CYS A 49 5.83 -1.28 -11.15
N PRO A 50 4.74 -1.18 -11.94
CA PRO A 50 4.83 -1.08 -13.39
C PRO A 50 5.39 0.27 -13.87
N LEU A 51 5.38 1.29 -13.01
CA LEU A 51 5.83 2.65 -13.36
C LEU A 51 7.35 2.77 -13.54
N ARG A 52 8.13 1.81 -13.03
CA ARG A 52 9.60 1.77 -13.18
C ARG A 52 10.31 3.09 -12.87
N CYS A 53 9.83 3.82 -11.87
CA CYS A 53 10.42 5.08 -11.45
C CYS A 53 11.91 4.91 -11.11
N SER A 54 12.78 5.72 -11.72
CA SER A 54 14.25 5.57 -11.61
C SER A 54 14.79 5.72 -10.18
N PHE A 55 14.13 6.52 -9.35
CA PHE A 55 14.47 6.78 -7.96
C PHE A 55 13.86 5.76 -6.98
N CYS A 56 12.93 4.90 -7.43
CA CYS A 56 12.22 3.96 -6.57
C CYS A 56 12.87 2.57 -6.63
N ALA A 57 13.23 2.01 -5.47
CA ALA A 57 13.78 0.65 -5.38
C ALA A 57 12.81 -0.40 -5.97
N THR A 58 11.51 -0.27 -5.70
CA THR A 58 10.46 -1.14 -6.25
C THR A 58 10.33 -1.01 -7.76
N GLY A 59 10.51 0.20 -8.31
CA GLY A 59 10.49 0.43 -9.75
C GLY A 59 11.63 -0.30 -10.48
N LYS A 60 12.81 -0.41 -9.85
CA LYS A 60 13.95 -1.15 -10.40
C LYS A 60 13.74 -2.67 -10.37
N GLY A 61 13.01 -3.19 -9.39
CA GLY A 61 12.68 -4.62 -9.26
C GLY A 61 11.68 -5.15 -10.30
N GLY A 62 11.11 -4.28 -11.13
CA GLY A 62 10.10 -4.65 -12.12
C GLY A 62 8.70 -4.77 -11.53
N PHE A 63 7.78 -5.32 -12.33
CA PHE A 63 6.40 -5.62 -11.93
C PHE A 63 6.13 -7.09 -12.17
N ALA A 64 5.61 -7.78 -11.16
CA ALA A 64 5.25 -9.18 -11.26
C ALA A 64 3.73 -9.35 -11.39
N ARG A 65 2.96 -8.84 -10.43
CA ARG A 65 1.50 -8.98 -10.42
C ARG A 65 0.81 -7.99 -9.48
N ASN A 66 -0.49 -7.82 -9.68
CA ASN A 66 -1.38 -7.17 -8.73
C ASN A 66 -1.67 -8.09 -7.53
N LEU A 67 -1.80 -7.49 -6.35
CA LEU A 67 -2.33 -8.20 -5.18
C LEU A 67 -3.86 -8.31 -5.27
N GLN A 68 -4.38 -9.44 -4.82
CA GLN A 68 -5.80 -9.67 -4.65
C GLN A 68 -6.32 -8.93 -3.40
N PRO A 69 -7.62 -8.62 -3.32
CA PRO A 69 -8.20 -7.91 -2.18
C PRO A 69 -7.86 -8.56 -0.83
N HIS A 70 -7.92 -9.90 -0.75
CA HIS A 70 -7.61 -10.62 0.47
C HIS A 70 -6.12 -10.50 0.87
N GLU A 71 -5.19 -10.43 -0.09
CA GLU A 71 -3.76 -10.24 0.18
C GLU A 71 -3.45 -8.83 0.70
N ILE A 72 -4.25 -7.84 0.28
CA ILE A 72 -4.17 -6.48 0.80
C ILE A 72 -4.72 -6.45 2.23
N VAL A 73 -5.88 -7.09 2.47
CA VAL A 73 -6.49 -7.11 3.81
C VAL A 73 -5.63 -7.87 4.83
N GLU A 74 -5.02 -8.97 4.41
CA GLU A 74 -4.14 -9.80 5.23
C GLU A 74 -2.96 -9.00 5.81
N GLN A 75 -2.49 -7.96 5.13
CA GLN A 75 -1.42 -7.09 5.66
C GLN A 75 -1.82 -6.43 6.98
N VAL A 76 -3.06 -5.94 7.09
CA VAL A 76 -3.55 -5.37 8.36
C VAL A 76 -3.67 -6.46 9.42
N LEU A 77 -4.31 -7.58 9.07
CA LEU A 77 -4.54 -8.70 9.99
C LEU A 77 -3.21 -9.24 10.56
N ALA A 78 -2.20 -9.40 9.73
CA ALA A 78 -0.90 -9.89 10.15
C ALA A 78 -0.20 -8.92 11.12
N ILE A 79 -0.31 -7.61 10.88
CA ILE A 79 0.26 -6.58 11.76
C ILE A 79 -0.47 -6.53 13.10
N GLU A 80 -1.80 -6.56 13.11
CA GLU A 80 -2.58 -6.61 14.36
C GLU A 80 -2.27 -7.89 15.15
N GLU A 81 -2.11 -9.02 14.47
CA GLU A 81 -1.75 -10.28 15.09
C GLU A 81 -0.34 -10.25 15.70
N THR A 82 0.64 -9.65 15.00
CA THR A 82 2.03 -9.58 15.48
C THR A 82 2.22 -8.58 16.63
N PHE A 83 1.66 -7.37 16.51
CA PHE A 83 1.87 -6.32 17.51
C PHE A 83 0.82 -6.30 18.62
N LYS A 84 -0.30 -7.00 18.46
CA LYS A 84 -1.45 -6.99 19.39
C LYS A 84 -2.05 -5.58 19.60
N TYR A 85 -1.80 -4.67 18.66
CA TYR A 85 -2.42 -3.35 18.60
C TYR A 85 -3.28 -3.25 17.35
N ARG A 86 -4.39 -2.51 17.47
CA ARG A 86 -5.30 -2.25 16.35
C ARG A 86 -4.72 -1.19 15.43
N VAL A 87 -4.74 -1.44 14.12
CA VAL A 87 -4.32 -0.45 13.12
C VAL A 87 -5.40 0.63 13.02
N THR A 88 -5.02 1.89 13.22
CA THR A 88 -5.96 3.03 13.16
C THR A 88 -5.92 3.75 11.83
N ASN A 89 -4.77 3.71 11.15
CA ASN A 89 -4.52 4.45 9.92
C ASN A 89 -3.88 3.53 8.87
N VAL A 90 -4.34 3.63 7.63
CA VAL A 90 -3.74 2.90 6.51
C VAL A 90 -3.36 3.87 5.40
N VAL A 91 -2.13 3.73 4.90
CA VAL A 91 -1.60 4.58 3.85
C VAL A 91 -1.11 3.71 2.69
N PHE A 92 -1.70 3.89 1.51
CA PHE A 92 -1.38 3.11 0.32
C PHE A 92 -0.16 3.70 -0.40
N ILE A 93 1.01 3.68 0.26
CA ILE A 93 2.27 4.26 -0.24
C ILE A 93 3.41 3.23 -0.34
N GLY A 94 3.12 1.95 -0.10
CA GLY A 94 4.10 0.88 -0.20
C GLY A 94 4.40 0.53 -1.66
N MET A 95 4.50 -0.76 -1.95
CA MET A 95 4.80 -1.27 -3.28
C MET A 95 3.58 -1.19 -4.19
N GLY A 96 3.79 -0.55 -5.35
CA GLY A 96 2.81 -0.44 -6.42
C GLY A 96 2.10 0.91 -6.50
N GLU A 97 1.38 1.09 -7.60
CA GLU A 97 0.54 2.25 -7.84
C GLU A 97 -0.94 1.88 -7.61
N PRO A 98 -1.62 2.45 -6.59
CA PRO A 98 -2.99 2.07 -6.24
C PRO A 98 -3.97 2.17 -7.40
N MET A 99 -3.78 3.16 -8.27
CA MET A 99 -4.66 3.38 -9.43
C MET A 99 -4.58 2.27 -10.48
N MET A 100 -3.45 1.55 -10.56
CA MET A 100 -3.25 0.42 -11.49
C MET A 100 -3.86 -0.89 -10.98
N ASN A 101 -4.33 -0.91 -9.73
CA ASN A 101 -5.03 -2.04 -9.11
C ASN A 101 -6.28 -1.55 -8.36
N LEU A 102 -6.97 -0.55 -8.92
CA LEU A 102 -8.03 0.18 -8.22
C LEU A 102 -9.15 -0.74 -7.71
N LYS A 103 -9.54 -1.76 -8.48
CA LYS A 103 -10.56 -2.73 -8.08
C LYS A 103 -10.21 -3.40 -6.74
N SER A 104 -9.02 -3.99 -6.62
CA SER A 104 -8.58 -4.65 -5.39
C SER A 104 -8.41 -3.66 -4.23
N VAL A 105 -7.95 -2.44 -4.52
CA VAL A 105 -7.83 -1.37 -3.51
C VAL A 105 -9.20 -0.98 -2.96
N LEU A 106 -10.22 -0.83 -3.81
CA LEU A 106 -11.58 -0.48 -3.40
C LEU A 106 -12.25 -1.60 -2.59
N GLU A 107 -12.09 -2.86 -3.00
CA GLU A 107 -12.62 -4.01 -2.25
C GLU A 107 -11.94 -4.12 -0.88
N ALA A 108 -10.61 -3.97 -0.81
CA ALA A 108 -9.88 -3.96 0.45
C ALA A 108 -10.26 -2.76 1.34
N HIS A 109 -10.39 -1.57 0.75
CA HIS A 109 -10.84 -0.35 1.44
C HIS A 109 -12.22 -0.52 2.06
N GLN A 110 -13.16 -1.12 1.32
CA GLN A 110 -14.49 -1.41 1.84
C GLN A 110 -14.43 -2.39 3.01
N CYS A 111 -13.59 -3.43 2.92
CA CYS A 111 -13.35 -4.38 4.00
C CYS A 111 -12.75 -3.69 5.25
N PHE A 112 -11.76 -2.82 5.06
CA PHE A 112 -11.17 -2.03 6.16
C PHE A 112 -12.22 -1.18 6.88
N ASN A 113 -13.13 -0.57 6.13
CA ASN A 113 -14.18 0.25 6.74
C ASN A 113 -15.28 -0.56 7.42
N LYS A 114 -15.76 -1.64 6.79
CA LYS A 114 -16.89 -2.43 7.29
C LYS A 114 -16.50 -3.44 8.35
N GLU A 115 -15.44 -4.20 8.12
CA GLU A 115 -15.02 -5.33 8.95
C GLU A 115 -14.00 -4.89 10.00
N LEU A 116 -12.92 -4.22 9.59
CA LEU A 116 -11.87 -3.76 10.52
C LEU A 116 -12.20 -2.43 11.21
N LYS A 117 -13.35 -1.83 10.88
CA LYS A 117 -13.88 -0.58 11.46
C LYS A 117 -12.87 0.59 11.43
N ILE A 118 -12.04 0.67 10.39
CA ILE A 118 -11.13 1.80 10.15
C ILE A 118 -11.92 2.92 9.47
N GLY A 119 -11.91 4.12 10.06
CA GLY A 119 -12.63 5.28 9.51
C GLY A 119 -12.09 5.66 8.12
N GLN A 120 -12.96 6.00 7.17
CA GLN A 120 -12.52 6.31 5.80
C GLN A 120 -11.50 7.46 5.73
N ARG A 121 -11.62 8.46 6.62
CA ARG A 121 -10.69 9.59 6.73
C ARG A 121 -9.30 9.20 7.23
N MET A 122 -9.18 8.02 7.85
CA MET A 122 -7.92 7.45 8.32
C MET A 122 -7.26 6.58 7.26
N MET A 123 -7.85 6.50 6.06
CA MET A 123 -7.30 5.82 4.91
C MET A 123 -6.81 6.85 3.90
N THR A 124 -5.54 6.76 3.52
CA THR A 124 -4.94 7.65 2.52
C THR A 124 -4.56 6.86 1.29
N ILE A 125 -5.26 7.11 0.17
CA ILE A 125 -4.90 6.56 -1.14
C ILE A 125 -3.94 7.53 -1.79
N SER A 126 -2.81 7.04 -2.28
CA SER A 126 -1.83 7.88 -2.96
C SER A 126 -1.75 7.55 -4.45
N THR A 127 -1.28 8.49 -5.26
CA THR A 127 -1.07 8.23 -6.69
C THR A 127 0.00 9.13 -7.27
N VAL A 128 0.71 8.66 -8.30
CA VAL A 128 1.61 9.50 -9.12
C VAL A 128 0.90 10.27 -10.25
N SER A 129 -0.42 10.49 -10.13
CA SER A 129 -1.25 11.14 -11.15
C SER A 129 -1.34 10.37 -12.46
N VAL A 130 -1.69 9.08 -12.40
CA VAL A 130 -2.00 8.31 -13.61
C VAL A 130 -3.19 8.98 -14.33
N PRO A 131 -3.11 9.27 -15.65
CA PRO A 131 -4.17 9.96 -16.37
C PRO A 131 -5.53 9.26 -16.22
N ASN A 132 -6.61 10.04 -16.08
CA ASN A 132 -8.01 9.60 -15.92
C ASN A 132 -8.37 8.76 -14.68
N THR A 133 -7.40 8.30 -13.89
CA THR A 133 -7.69 7.45 -12.72
C THR A 133 -8.18 8.24 -11.52
N ILE A 134 -7.75 9.49 -11.35
CA ILE A 134 -8.25 10.37 -10.28
C ILE A 134 -9.76 10.62 -10.44
N LYS A 135 -10.24 10.83 -11.67
CA LYS A 135 -11.68 10.97 -11.96
C LYS A 135 -12.44 9.68 -11.62
N MET A 136 -11.85 8.54 -11.95
CA MET A 136 -12.39 7.22 -11.61
C MET A 136 -12.42 6.99 -10.09
N LEU A 137 -11.41 7.42 -9.34
CA LEU A 137 -11.45 7.35 -7.88
C LEU A 137 -12.54 8.28 -7.32
N ALA A 138 -12.64 9.50 -7.84
CA ALA A 138 -13.63 10.49 -7.41
C ALA A 138 -15.08 10.01 -7.61
N SER A 139 -15.37 9.22 -8.64
CA SER A 139 -16.72 8.66 -8.86
C SER A 139 -17.18 7.71 -7.76
N HIS A 140 -16.26 7.16 -6.96
CA HIS A 140 -16.58 6.29 -5.82
C HIS A 140 -16.98 7.06 -4.56
N LYS A 141 -16.89 8.40 -4.57
CA LYS A 141 -17.33 9.29 -3.46
C LYS A 141 -16.81 8.87 -2.08
N LEU A 142 -15.57 8.39 -2.03
CA LEU A 142 -14.90 7.97 -0.79
C LEU A 142 -14.62 9.20 0.08
N GLN A 143 -14.75 9.05 1.40
CA GLN A 143 -14.34 10.10 2.36
C GLN A 143 -12.86 10.00 2.73
N SER A 144 -12.07 9.34 1.89
CA SER A 144 -10.65 9.08 2.13
C SER A 144 -9.77 10.21 1.64
N THR A 145 -8.61 10.32 2.26
CA THR A 145 -7.61 11.31 1.87
C THR A 145 -6.94 10.86 0.58
N LEU A 146 -6.85 11.75 -0.41
CA LEU A 146 -6.04 11.54 -1.61
C LEU A 146 -4.71 12.25 -1.45
N ALA A 147 -3.60 11.51 -1.58
CA ALA A 147 -2.26 12.06 -1.60
C ALA A 147 -1.67 11.98 -3.02
N VAL A 148 -1.34 13.12 -3.61
CA VAL A 148 -0.73 13.15 -4.95
C VAL A 148 0.79 13.24 -4.81
N ARG A 149 1.50 12.24 -5.35
CA ARG A 149 2.96 12.21 -5.40
C ARG A 149 3.42 12.80 -6.73
N TYR A 150 3.93 14.01 -6.68
CA TYR A 150 4.60 14.61 -7.83
C TYR A 150 6.05 14.16 -7.86
N VAL A 151 6.43 13.49 -8.95
CA VAL A 151 7.83 13.25 -9.29
C VAL A 151 8.17 14.19 -10.42
N ILE A 152 9.03 15.16 -10.15
CA ILE A 152 9.62 16.00 -11.20
C ILE A 152 10.78 15.20 -11.79
N THR A 153 10.54 14.49 -12.89
CA THR A 153 11.64 14.17 -13.82
C THR A 153 11.87 15.41 -14.67
N ASN A 154 13.12 15.74 -15.03
CA ASN A 154 13.49 16.90 -15.85
C ASN A 154 12.84 16.86 -17.26
N LEU A 155 11.53 17.05 -17.33
CA LEU A 155 10.85 17.47 -18.53
C LEU A 155 11.10 18.96 -18.61
N ASN A 156 11.83 19.37 -19.64
CA ASN A 156 12.01 20.75 -20.05
C ASN A 156 10.73 21.53 -19.78
N ILE A 157 10.72 22.33 -18.73
CA ILE A 157 9.66 23.31 -18.50
C ILE A 157 9.97 24.46 -19.46
N THR A 158 9.72 24.23 -20.75
CA THR A 158 9.53 25.33 -21.70
C THR A 158 8.18 25.93 -21.37
N TYR A 159 8.20 27.04 -20.62
CA TYR A 159 7.10 27.99 -20.64
C TYR A 159 7.03 28.56 -22.07
N HIS A 160 5.95 28.25 -22.78
CA HIS A 160 5.46 29.05 -23.91
C HIS A 160 4.18 29.75 -23.46
#